data_AF-A0A7J2PWD7-F1
#
_entry.id   AF-A0A7J2PWD7-F1
#
_cell.length_a   1.000
_cell.length_b   1.000
_cell.length_c   1.000
_cell.angle_alpha   90.00
_cell.angle_beta   90.00
_cell.angle_gamma   90.00
#
_symmetry.space_group_name_H-M   'P 1'
#
loop_
_entity.id
_entity.type
_entity.pdbx_description
1 polymer ?
#
loop_
_entity_poly.entity_id
_entity_poly.type
_entity_poly.pdbx_seq_one_letter_code
_entity_poly.pdbx_strand_id
1 'polypeptide(L)'
;MSYLRENKIWEEEDSLNWDVIEISKIDDKIIRLLIDKLNLDTPIITESFFIAFESLLKIGNRAEKVLDSFVKETDEIHNFKIDVFNFMLFFIKNRKIEDHLVPQLYHSDFIIRARTLFKIQQTKDKQYLKFILPLLNDPDDSVRWAVITCLDCLDLNNNPLVHKELKNFIEKESNPVIKEKIKEVFKKF
;
A
#
# COMPACT_ATOMS: atom_id res chain seq x y z
N MET A 1 15.10 57.11 6.31
CA MET A 1 16.03 56.64 7.36
C MET A 1 15.33 55.56 8.15
N SER A 2 15.92 54.35 8.10
CA SER A 2 15.75 53.15 8.93
C SER A 2 14.41 52.89 9.64
N TYR A 3 13.60 52.00 9.04
CA TYR A 3 12.68 51.15 9.78
C TYR A 3 13.46 49.91 10.25
N LEU A 4 13.71 49.80 11.56
CA LEU A 4 14.18 48.55 12.18
C LEU A 4 13.00 47.57 12.17
N ARG A 5 13.03 46.58 11.27
CA ARG A 5 12.16 45.40 11.34
C ARG A 5 12.74 44.46 12.38
N GLU A 6 11.91 44.12 13.36
CA GLU A 6 12.17 43.07 14.34
C GLU A 6 12.41 41.74 13.60
N ASN A 7 13.57 41.13 13.88
CA ASN A 7 13.91 39.78 13.47
C ASN A 7 13.02 38.79 14.23
N LYS A 8 11.90 38.42 13.63
CA LYS A 8 11.20 37.19 13.99
C LYS A 8 11.91 36.05 13.26
N ILE A 9 12.80 35.37 13.98
CA ILE A 9 13.40 34.11 13.54
C ILE A 9 12.24 33.11 13.46
N TRP A 10 11.79 32.84 12.25
CA TRP A 10 10.97 31.66 11.98
C TRP A 10 11.98 30.52 11.94
N GLU A 11 11.92 29.63 12.93
CA GLU A 11 12.57 28.33 12.83
C GLU A 11 12.05 27.69 11.55
N GLU A 12 12.93 27.58 10.56
CA GLU A 12 12.69 26.80 9.36
C GLU A 12 12.46 25.36 9.82
N GLU A 13 11.19 24.96 9.93
CA GLU A 13 10.85 23.54 9.85
C GLU A 13 11.46 23.04 8.54
N ASP A 14 12.53 22.26 8.67
CA ASP A 14 13.21 21.58 7.58
C ASP A 14 12.16 20.93 6.67
N SER A 15 11.82 21.65 5.60
CA SER A 15 11.11 21.10 4.45
C SER A 15 12.06 20.10 3.79
N LEU A 16 12.13 18.91 4.38
CA LEU A 16 12.74 17.75 3.77
C LEU A 16 12.03 17.56 2.44
N ASN A 17 12.68 18.03 1.39
CA ASN A 17 12.24 17.84 0.03
C ASN A 17 12.41 16.34 -0.26
N TRP A 18 11.33 15.58 -0.05
CA TRP A 18 11.29 14.11 -0.17
C TRP A 18 11.56 13.62 -1.59
N ASP A 19 11.65 14.54 -2.56
CA ASP A 19 11.75 14.22 -3.97
C ASP A 19 13.01 13.41 -4.31
N VAL A 20 14.15 13.61 -3.61
CA VAL A 20 15.35 12.76 -3.75
C VAL A 20 16.24 12.81 -2.48
N ILE A 21 16.41 11.69 -1.79
CA ILE A 21 17.39 11.53 -0.69
C ILE A 21 18.49 10.54 -1.13
N GLU A 22 19.76 10.92 -0.96
CA GLU A 22 20.90 10.02 -1.18
C GLU A 22 20.87 8.84 -0.19
N ILE A 23 21.07 7.61 -0.68
CA ILE A 23 21.02 6.40 0.17
C ILE A 23 22.02 6.48 1.34
N SER A 24 23.16 7.14 1.17
CA SER A 24 24.17 7.36 2.22
C SER A 24 23.67 8.21 3.40
N LYS A 25 22.62 9.03 3.19
CA LYS A 25 21.99 9.87 4.21
C LYS A 25 20.79 9.18 4.88
N ILE A 26 20.45 7.96 4.47
CA ILE A 26 19.33 7.21 5.04
C ILE A 26 19.78 6.52 6.33
N ASP A 27 19.24 7.02 7.45
CA ASP A 27 19.43 6.47 8.78
C ASP A 27 18.20 5.69 9.27
N ASP A 28 18.29 5.10 10.47
CA ASP A 28 17.20 4.33 11.06
C ASP A 28 15.97 5.19 11.34
N LYS A 29 16.13 6.51 11.56
CA LYS A 29 15.04 7.45 11.80
C LYS A 29 14.22 7.63 10.52
N ILE A 30 14.86 7.85 9.38
CA ILE A 30 14.19 7.94 8.08
C ILE A 30 13.47 6.63 7.75
N ILE A 31 14.10 5.48 8.00
CA ILE A 31 13.47 4.17 7.76
C ILE A 31 12.23 3.98 8.64
N ARG A 32 12.27 4.36 9.92
CA ARG A 32 11.11 4.33 10.80
C ARG A 32 9.99 5.23 10.30
N LEU A 33 10.30 6.45 9.86
CA LEU A 33 9.30 7.35 9.26
C LEU A 33 8.63 6.74 8.03
N LEU A 34 9.37 6.01 7.18
CA LEU A 34 8.79 5.30 6.04
C LEU A 34 7.90 4.12 6.50
N ILE A 35 8.34 3.35 7.49
CA ILE A 35 7.55 2.26 8.06
C ILE A 35 6.23 2.79 8.67
N ASP A 36 6.26 3.95 9.32
CA ASP A 36 5.06 4.58 9.88
C ASP A 36 4.04 4.98 8.79
N LYS A 37 4.50 5.17 7.54
CA LYS A 37 3.61 5.40 6.38
C LYS A 37 3.01 4.12 5.81
N LEU A 38 3.52 2.94 6.19
CA LEU A 38 2.96 1.64 5.79
C LEU A 38 1.71 1.26 6.59
N ASN A 39 0.83 2.24 6.81
CA ASN A 39 -0.42 2.04 7.53
C ASN A 39 -1.53 1.57 6.58
N LEU A 40 -2.02 0.36 6.81
CA LEU A 40 -3.13 -0.25 6.09
C LEU A 40 -4.42 -0.35 6.93
N ASP A 41 -4.44 0.18 8.17
CA ASP A 41 -5.65 0.18 9.02
C ASP A 41 -6.54 1.39 8.75
N THR A 42 -6.06 2.33 7.94
CA THR A 42 -6.85 3.48 7.56
C THR A 42 -7.91 3.05 6.54
N PRO A 43 -9.13 3.63 6.59
CA PRO A 43 -10.17 3.39 5.58
C PRO A 43 -9.74 3.67 4.14
N ILE A 44 -8.66 4.45 3.97
CA ILE A 44 -8.07 4.83 2.69
C ILE A 44 -6.56 4.66 2.84
N ILE A 45 -5.93 3.92 1.93
CA ILE A 45 -4.47 3.87 1.79
C ILE A 45 -4.02 5.21 1.23
N THR A 46 -2.97 5.81 1.81
CA THR A 46 -2.49 7.11 1.34
C THR A 46 -1.48 6.96 0.20
N GLU A 47 -1.31 7.96 -0.65
CA GLU A 47 -0.22 7.95 -1.66
C GLU A 47 1.17 7.75 -1.02
N SER A 48 1.36 8.28 0.20
CA SER A 48 2.61 8.11 0.95
C SER A 48 2.90 6.65 1.33
N PHE A 49 1.87 5.80 1.42
CA PHE A 49 2.04 4.37 1.61
C PHE A 49 2.84 3.75 0.45
N PHE A 50 2.42 4.01 -0.80
CA PHE A 50 3.04 3.41 -1.98
C PHE A 50 4.45 3.92 -2.19
N ILE A 51 4.67 5.22 -1.96
CA ILE A 51 6.01 5.83 -1.99
C ILE A 51 6.91 5.18 -0.94
N ALA A 52 6.43 5.01 0.29
CA ALA A 52 7.21 4.41 1.36
C ALA A 52 7.51 2.92 1.09
N PHE A 53 6.52 2.19 0.58
CA PHE A 53 6.67 0.79 0.18
C PHE A 53 7.78 0.65 -0.86
N GLU A 54 7.69 1.40 -1.95
CA GLU A 54 8.68 1.39 -3.02
C GLU A 54 10.07 1.84 -2.54
N SER A 55 10.11 2.88 -1.70
CA SER A 55 11.36 3.39 -1.11
C SER A 55 12.05 2.35 -0.25
N LEU A 56 11.32 1.63 0.61
CA LEU A 56 11.88 0.60 1.48
C LEU A 56 12.43 -0.59 0.67
N LEU A 57 11.77 -0.99 -0.42
CA LEU A 57 12.31 -2.00 -1.34
C LEU A 57 13.62 -1.54 -2.02
N LYS A 58 13.70 -0.27 -2.42
CA LYS A 58 14.90 0.35 -3.02
C LYS A 58 16.04 0.48 -2.02
N ILE A 59 15.76 0.90 -0.78
CA ILE A 59 16.73 0.99 0.32
C ILE A 59 17.33 -0.40 0.62
N GLY A 60 16.51 -1.45 0.57
CA GLY A 60 16.99 -2.82 0.64
C GLY A 60 17.59 -3.18 1.99
N ASN A 61 18.76 -3.82 2.01
CA ASN A 61 19.35 -4.43 3.21
C ASN A 61 19.56 -3.43 4.36
N ARG A 62 19.66 -2.13 4.07
CA ARG A 62 19.75 -1.09 5.11
C ARG A 62 18.46 -0.97 5.93
N ALA A 63 17.30 -1.20 5.31
CA ALA A 63 15.99 -1.21 5.96
C ALA A 63 15.66 -2.53 6.67
N GLU A 64 16.33 -3.63 6.30
CA GLU A 64 16.03 -4.98 6.78
C GLU A 64 15.93 -5.08 8.30
N LYS A 65 16.97 -4.61 9.02
CA LYS A 65 17.02 -4.74 10.50
C LYS A 65 15.88 -3.97 11.18
N VAL A 66 15.61 -2.76 10.72
CA VAL A 66 14.55 -1.90 11.30
C VAL A 66 13.18 -2.51 11.01
N LEU A 67 12.98 -3.02 9.79
CA LEU A 67 11.74 -3.67 9.38
C LEU A 67 11.52 -4.99 10.14
N ASP A 68 12.57 -5.78 10.35
CA ASP A 68 12.51 -7.07 11.08
C ASP A 68 12.15 -6.85 12.56
N SER A 69 12.74 -5.82 13.19
CA SER A 69 12.33 -5.37 14.53
C SER A 69 10.88 -4.92 14.56
N PHE A 70 10.46 -4.07 13.63
CA PHE A 70 9.08 -3.58 13.56
C PHE A 70 8.06 -4.73 13.43
N VAL A 71 8.32 -5.69 12.54
CA VAL A 71 7.43 -6.86 12.35
C VAL A 71 7.32 -7.71 13.62
N LYS A 72 8.41 -7.85 14.40
CA LYS A 72 8.40 -8.58 15.68
C LYS A 72 7.68 -7.84 16.80
N GLU A 73 7.74 -6.51 16.78
CA GLU A 73 7.11 -5.62 17.78
C GLU A 73 5.62 -5.37 17.48
N THR A 74 5.17 -5.61 16.24
CA THR A 74 3.78 -5.43 15.83
C THR A 74 2.93 -6.61 16.32
N ASP A 75 2.29 -6.44 17.48
CA ASP A 75 1.37 -7.42 18.09
C ASP A 75 -0.03 -7.46 17.45
N GLU A 76 -0.29 -6.66 16.40
CA GLU A 76 -1.62 -6.59 15.79
C GLU A 76 -1.83 -7.61 14.67
N ILE A 77 -2.74 -8.55 14.94
CA ILE A 77 -3.28 -9.57 14.03
C ILE A 77 -4.12 -8.89 12.93
N HIS A 78 -3.45 -8.23 12.00
CA HIS A 78 -4.00 -7.83 10.72
C HIS A 78 -3.27 -8.61 9.63
N ASN A 79 -3.85 -9.77 9.29
CA ASN A 79 -3.21 -10.81 8.48
C ASN A 79 -2.59 -10.27 7.18
N PHE A 80 -3.23 -9.29 6.51
CA PHE A 80 -2.71 -8.70 5.28
C PHE A 80 -1.53 -7.73 5.50
N LYS A 81 -1.45 -7.02 6.63
CA LYS A 81 -0.30 -6.15 6.96
C LYS A 81 0.95 -6.98 7.12
N ILE A 82 0.84 -8.03 7.92
CA ILE A 82 1.91 -8.98 8.16
C ILE A 82 2.34 -9.62 6.84
N ASP A 83 1.42 -9.96 5.94
CA ASP A 83 1.75 -10.47 4.60
C ASP A 83 2.56 -9.48 3.76
N VAL A 84 2.18 -8.19 3.73
CA VAL A 84 2.91 -7.14 3.00
C VAL A 84 4.31 -6.93 3.58
N PHE A 85 4.42 -6.81 4.92
CA PHE A 85 5.72 -6.64 5.56
C PHE A 85 6.61 -7.87 5.45
N ASN A 86 6.05 -9.08 5.55
CA ASN A 86 6.79 -10.33 5.34
C ASN A 86 7.26 -10.45 3.89
N PHE A 87 6.43 -10.06 2.92
CA PHE A 87 6.85 -9.96 1.53
C PHE A 87 8.05 -9.01 1.39
N MET A 88 7.98 -7.80 1.97
CA MET A 88 9.08 -6.83 1.90
C MET A 88 10.36 -7.39 2.51
N LEU A 89 10.28 -7.96 3.72
CA LEU A 89 11.43 -8.58 4.39
C LEU A 89 12.03 -9.71 3.55
N PHE A 90 11.19 -10.59 3.02
CA PHE A 90 11.62 -11.69 2.17
C PHE A 90 12.29 -11.17 0.89
N PHE A 91 11.68 -10.19 0.22
CA PHE A 91 12.20 -9.59 -1.00
C PHE A 91 13.55 -8.91 -0.75
N ILE A 92 13.68 -8.15 0.35
CA ILE A 92 14.93 -7.48 0.72
C ILE A 92 16.03 -8.50 1.01
N LYS A 93 15.74 -9.53 1.82
CA LYS A 93 16.71 -10.57 2.22
C LYS A 93 17.19 -11.41 1.05
N ASN A 94 16.26 -11.86 0.21
CA ASN A 94 16.55 -12.87 -0.80
C ASN A 94 16.81 -12.29 -2.20
N ARG A 95 16.35 -11.05 -2.47
CA ARG A 95 16.27 -10.48 -3.82
C ARG A 95 15.57 -11.40 -4.82
N LYS A 96 14.73 -12.31 -4.31
CA LYS A 96 13.95 -13.26 -5.08
C LYS A 96 12.55 -12.74 -5.25
N ILE A 97 12.01 -13.02 -6.42
CA ILE A 97 10.73 -12.51 -6.83
C ILE A 97 9.75 -13.69 -7.02
N GLU A 98 9.40 -14.34 -5.91
CA GLU A 98 8.36 -15.39 -5.93
C GLU A 98 6.99 -14.77 -6.24
N ASP A 99 6.66 -13.67 -5.56
CA ASP A 99 5.46 -12.86 -5.79
C ASP A 99 5.77 -11.62 -6.64
N HIS A 100 6.16 -11.81 -7.90
CA HIS A 100 6.69 -10.76 -8.77
C HIS A 100 5.78 -9.62 -9.17
N LEU A 101 4.49 -9.76 -8.91
CA LEU A 101 3.52 -8.71 -9.14
C LEU A 101 3.31 -7.83 -7.90
N VAL A 102 3.76 -8.23 -6.70
CA VAL A 102 3.56 -7.44 -5.49
C VAL A 102 4.23 -6.07 -5.55
N PRO A 103 5.48 -5.91 -6.05
CA PRO A 103 6.06 -4.57 -6.23
C PRO A 103 5.25 -3.69 -7.18
N GLN A 104 4.53 -4.28 -8.14
CA GLN A 104 3.71 -3.55 -9.11
C GLN A 104 2.30 -3.27 -8.56
N LEU A 105 1.75 -4.16 -7.71
CA LEU A 105 0.49 -3.96 -6.99
C LEU A 105 0.55 -2.76 -6.03
N TYR A 106 1.73 -2.49 -5.46
CA TYR A 106 1.96 -1.39 -4.54
C TYR A 106 2.87 -0.30 -5.12
N HIS A 107 2.89 -0.18 -6.44
CA HIS A 107 3.66 0.85 -7.13
C HIS A 107 3.09 2.25 -6.84
N SER A 108 3.96 3.27 -6.78
CA SER A 108 3.55 4.68 -6.57
C SER A 108 2.58 5.19 -7.65
N ASP A 109 2.83 4.88 -8.92
CA ASP A 109 1.90 5.11 -10.03
C ASP A 109 0.67 4.16 -10.01
N PHE A 110 -0.52 4.73 -9.86
CA PHE A 110 -1.80 4.01 -9.85
C PHE A 110 -2.11 3.28 -11.16
N ILE A 111 -1.62 3.77 -12.31
CA ILE A 111 -1.80 3.12 -13.61
C ILE A 111 -1.11 1.76 -13.61
N ILE A 112 0.07 1.66 -12.98
CA ILE A 112 0.80 0.40 -12.84
C ILE A 112 0.05 -0.56 -11.92
N ARG A 113 -0.50 -0.06 -10.79
CA ARG A 113 -1.32 -0.88 -9.88
C ARG A 113 -2.53 -1.47 -10.60
N ALA A 114 -3.32 -0.64 -11.29
CA ALA A 114 -4.50 -1.09 -12.05
C ALA A 114 -4.15 -2.10 -13.15
N ARG A 115 -3.09 -1.85 -13.94
CA ARG A 115 -2.61 -2.79 -14.97
C ARG A 115 -2.18 -4.13 -14.37
N THR A 116 -1.58 -4.11 -13.19
CA THR A 116 -1.14 -5.32 -12.49
C THR A 116 -2.32 -6.18 -12.07
N LEU A 117 -3.40 -5.55 -11.57
CA LEU A 117 -4.65 -6.25 -11.26
C LEU A 117 -5.26 -6.92 -12.50
N PHE A 118 -5.29 -6.23 -13.64
CA PHE A 118 -5.74 -6.83 -14.90
C PHE A 118 -4.85 -7.99 -15.36
N LYS A 119 -3.53 -7.89 -15.16
CA LYS A 119 -2.61 -8.99 -15.46
C LYS A 119 -2.89 -10.23 -14.61
N ILE A 120 -3.11 -10.05 -13.29
CA ILE A 120 -3.46 -11.14 -12.38
C ILE A 120 -4.81 -11.76 -12.78
N GLN A 121 -5.78 -10.92 -13.14
CA GLN A 121 -7.08 -11.36 -13.64
C GLN A 121 -6.93 -12.26 -14.89
N GLN A 122 -6.09 -11.86 -15.85
CA GLN A 122 -5.84 -12.61 -17.08
C GLN A 122 -5.18 -13.98 -16.82
N THR A 123 -4.23 -14.04 -15.88
CA THR A 123 -3.56 -15.30 -15.52
C THR A 123 -4.38 -16.17 -14.57
N LYS A 124 -5.47 -15.63 -14.02
CA LYS A 124 -6.31 -16.25 -13.00
C LYS A 124 -5.54 -16.67 -11.75
N ASP A 125 -4.47 -15.96 -11.42
CA ASP A 125 -3.57 -16.32 -10.34
C ASP A 125 -4.10 -15.87 -8.98
N LYS A 126 -4.70 -16.82 -8.25
CA LYS A 126 -5.34 -16.57 -6.95
C LYS A 126 -4.33 -16.39 -5.81
N GLN A 127 -3.03 -16.67 -6.01
CA GLN A 127 -2.02 -16.56 -4.95
C GLN A 127 -1.89 -15.13 -4.40
N TYR A 128 -2.21 -14.13 -5.23
CA TYR A 128 -2.11 -12.71 -4.89
C TYR A 128 -3.28 -12.18 -4.06
N LEU A 129 -4.29 -12.99 -3.72
CA LEU A 129 -5.51 -12.53 -3.04
C LEU A 129 -5.21 -11.68 -1.79
N LYS A 130 -4.26 -12.12 -0.95
CA LYS A 130 -3.89 -11.40 0.28
C LYS A 130 -3.27 -10.02 0.03
N PHE A 131 -2.65 -9.81 -1.13
CA PHE A 131 -2.08 -8.53 -1.55
C PHE A 131 -3.09 -7.66 -2.33
N ILE A 132 -4.11 -8.28 -2.94
CA ILE A 132 -5.17 -7.59 -3.65
C ILE A 132 -6.17 -6.95 -2.67
N LEU A 133 -6.54 -7.66 -1.60
CA LEU A 133 -7.57 -7.19 -0.66
C LEU A 133 -7.31 -5.81 -0.05
N PRO A 134 -6.08 -5.45 0.38
CA PRO A 134 -5.82 -4.10 0.90
C PRO A 134 -6.12 -3.00 -0.12
N LEU A 135 -5.95 -3.27 -1.42
CA LEU A 135 -6.20 -2.31 -2.49
C LEU A 135 -7.69 -2.03 -2.73
N LEU A 136 -8.60 -2.70 -2.01
CA LEU A 136 -9.97 -2.21 -1.89
C LEU A 136 -9.99 -0.78 -1.35
N ASN A 137 -9.03 -0.39 -0.50
CA ASN A 137 -8.92 0.96 0.04
C ASN A 137 -7.94 1.85 -0.74
N ASP A 138 -7.59 1.50 -1.98
CA ASP A 138 -6.69 2.32 -2.81
C ASP A 138 -7.25 3.75 -3.01
N PRO A 139 -6.42 4.79 -2.95
CA PRO A 139 -6.89 6.16 -3.13
C PRO A 139 -7.44 6.42 -4.53
N ASP A 140 -7.05 5.64 -5.54
CA ASP A 140 -7.50 5.80 -6.92
C ASP A 140 -8.70 4.89 -7.25
N ASP A 141 -9.76 5.51 -7.78
CA ASP A 141 -11.00 4.83 -8.17
C ASP A 141 -10.78 3.75 -9.24
N SER A 142 -9.84 3.96 -10.17
CA SER A 142 -9.55 3.00 -11.24
C SER A 142 -8.92 1.73 -10.68
N VAL A 143 -8.07 1.87 -9.65
CA VAL A 143 -7.48 0.72 -8.95
C VAL A 143 -8.55 -0.02 -8.16
N ARG A 144 -9.37 0.69 -7.38
CA ARG A 144 -10.47 0.07 -6.63
C ARG A 144 -11.43 -0.68 -7.55
N TRP A 145 -11.81 -0.08 -8.69
CA TRP A 145 -12.59 -0.76 -9.73
C TRP A 145 -11.90 -2.04 -10.22
N ALA A 146 -10.61 -1.97 -10.56
CA ALA A 146 -9.84 -3.13 -11.02
C ALA A 146 -9.76 -4.25 -9.96
N VAL A 147 -9.73 -3.91 -8.66
CA VAL A 147 -9.79 -4.90 -7.58
C VAL A 147 -11.13 -5.62 -7.61
N ILE A 148 -12.26 -4.91 -7.64
CA ILE A 148 -13.59 -5.54 -7.67
C ILE A 148 -13.76 -6.42 -8.90
N THR A 149 -13.32 -5.97 -10.08
CA THR A 149 -13.41 -6.78 -11.31
C THR A 149 -12.52 -8.01 -11.24
N CYS A 150 -11.32 -7.90 -10.66
CA CYS A 150 -10.41 -9.02 -10.47
C CYS A 150 -11.02 -10.05 -9.53
N LEU A 151 -11.52 -9.64 -8.36
CA LEU A 151 -12.18 -10.54 -7.39
C LEU A 151 -13.38 -11.28 -7.99
N ASP A 152 -14.23 -10.56 -8.74
CA ASP A 152 -15.39 -11.13 -9.44
C ASP A 152 -14.94 -12.15 -10.51
N CYS A 153 -13.94 -11.83 -11.32
CA CYS A 153 -13.44 -12.69 -12.38
C CYS A 153 -12.69 -13.94 -11.87
N LEU A 154 -12.10 -13.87 -10.68
CA LEU A 154 -11.43 -15.00 -10.05
C LEU A 154 -12.42 -15.96 -9.34
N ASP A 155 -13.72 -15.70 -9.43
CA ASP A 155 -14.78 -16.42 -8.70
C ASP A 155 -14.49 -16.48 -7.19
N LEU A 156 -13.88 -15.42 -6.65
CA LEU A 156 -13.50 -15.33 -5.24
C LEU A 156 -14.59 -14.74 -4.36
N ASN A 157 -15.74 -14.43 -4.96
CA ASN A 157 -16.90 -13.87 -4.27
C ASN A 157 -17.26 -14.75 -3.06
N ASN A 158 -17.46 -16.06 -3.25
CA ASN A 158 -17.82 -17.01 -2.18
C ASN A 158 -16.77 -17.18 -1.05
N ASN A 159 -15.60 -16.55 -1.16
CA ASN A 159 -14.61 -16.57 -0.09
C ASN A 159 -15.12 -15.71 1.10
N PRO A 160 -15.27 -16.28 2.32
CA PRO A 160 -15.79 -15.54 3.47
C PRO A 160 -15.00 -14.28 3.83
N LEU A 161 -13.67 -14.31 3.59
CA LEU A 161 -12.81 -13.14 3.80
C LEU A 161 -13.14 -12.05 2.77
N VAL A 162 -13.23 -12.39 1.48
CA VAL A 162 -13.61 -11.43 0.42
C VAL A 162 -14.97 -10.83 0.71
N HIS A 163 -15.96 -11.66 1.03
CA HIS A 163 -17.29 -11.18 1.38
C HIS A 163 -17.28 -10.20 2.57
N LYS A 164 -16.53 -10.53 3.64
CA LYS A 164 -16.35 -9.65 4.81
C LYS A 164 -15.72 -8.32 4.42
N GLU A 165 -14.64 -8.33 3.65
CA GLU A 165 -13.94 -7.11 3.23
C GLU A 165 -14.80 -6.25 2.31
N LEU A 166 -15.47 -6.83 1.31
CA LEU A 166 -16.39 -6.11 0.43
C LEU A 166 -17.56 -5.48 1.21
N LYS A 167 -18.07 -6.16 2.23
CA LYS A 167 -19.16 -5.66 3.07
C LYS A 167 -18.71 -4.47 3.92
N ASN A 168 -17.47 -4.52 4.43
CA ASN A 168 -16.90 -3.39 5.16
C ASN A 168 -16.60 -2.20 4.24
N PHE A 169 -16.23 -2.48 2.99
CA PHE A 169 -15.81 -1.50 2.01
C PHE A 169 -16.98 -0.73 1.38
N ILE A 170 -18.09 -1.41 1.05
CA ILE A 170 -19.22 -0.79 0.33
C ILE A 170 -19.81 0.44 1.04
N GLU A 171 -19.82 0.45 2.38
CA GLU A 171 -20.33 1.58 3.17
C GLU A 171 -19.44 2.83 3.05
N LYS A 172 -18.14 2.62 2.81
CA LYS A 172 -17.11 3.67 2.76
C LYS A 172 -16.85 4.19 1.34
N GLU A 173 -17.15 3.38 0.33
CA GLU A 173 -16.94 3.75 -1.07
C GLU A 173 -17.79 4.98 -1.46
N SER A 174 -17.17 6.01 -2.01
CA SER A 174 -17.88 7.23 -2.44
C SER A 174 -18.36 7.11 -3.90
N ASN A 175 -17.65 6.35 -4.73
CA ASN A 175 -17.95 6.19 -6.15
C ASN A 175 -19.20 5.31 -6.36
N PRO A 176 -20.29 5.85 -6.94
CA PRO A 176 -21.54 5.11 -7.11
C PRO A 176 -21.43 3.94 -8.09
N VAL A 177 -20.53 4.02 -9.08
CA VAL A 177 -20.31 2.95 -10.06
C VAL A 177 -19.66 1.74 -9.41
N ILE A 178 -18.65 1.97 -8.56
CA ILE A 178 -17.99 0.91 -7.79
C ILE A 178 -18.98 0.29 -6.80
N LYS A 179 -19.76 1.11 -6.08
CA LYS A 179 -20.84 0.64 -5.19
C LYS A 179 -21.80 -0.30 -5.90
N GLU A 180 -22.30 0.08 -7.07
CA GLU A 180 -23.25 -0.75 -7.80
C GLU A 180 -22.63 -2.07 -8.27
N LYS A 181 -21.37 -2.03 -8.73
CA LYS A 181 -20.63 -3.24 -9.09
C LYS A 181 -20.46 -4.20 -7.90
N ILE A 182 -20.18 -3.69 -6.69
CA ILE A 182 -20.11 -4.52 -5.48
C ILE A 182 -21.48 -5.15 -5.17
N LYS A 183 -22.59 -4.41 -5.34
CA LYS A 183 -23.94 -4.99 -5.18
C LYS A 183 -24.21 -6.09 -6.20
N GLU A 184 -23.78 -5.94 -7.45
CA GLU A 184 -23.87 -7.00 -8.47
C GLU A 184 -23.08 -8.23 -8.06
N VAL A 185 -21.87 -8.04 -7.53
CA VAL A 185 -21.06 -9.12 -6.97
C VAL A 185 -21.82 -9.82 -5.84
N PHE A 186 -22.45 -9.07 -4.92
CA PHE A 186 -23.25 -9.66 -3.84
C PHE A 186 -24.49 -10.44 -4.30
N LYS A 187 -25.08 -10.10 -5.46
CA LYS A 187 -26.22 -10.86 -6.03
C LYS A 187 -25.83 -12.23 -6.56
N LYS A 188 -24.54 -12.51 -6.75
CA LYS A 188 -24.04 -13.81 -7.25
C LYS A 188 -23.79 -14.85 -6.15
N PHE A 189 -23.91 -14.43 -4.88
CA PHE A 189 -23.79 -15.31 -3.72
C PHE A 189 -25.05 -16.13 -3.49
#